data_AF-A0A3N7G7T7-F1
#
_entry.id   AF-A0A3N7G7T7-F1
#
_cell.length_a   1.000
_cell.length_b   1.000
_cell.length_c   1.000
_cell.angle_alpha   90.00
_cell.angle_beta   90.00
_cell.angle_gamma   90.00
#
_symmetry.space_group_name_H-M   'P 1'
#
loop_
_entity.id
_entity.type
_entity.pdbx_description
1 polymer ?
#
loop_
_entity_poly.entity_id
_entity_poly.type
_entity_poly.pdbx_seq_one_letter_code
_entity_poly.pdbx_strand_id
1 'polypeptide(L)'
;MMNIVSTASDLSQDFKTGYLTLSSPRSMFVSQLIGTAMGCMISPCVFWPFFKAFKDLGTPGSQYPAPYATVYRNMAILGVDGFSSLPKNCLYLCYGFFGAAILKNLIKDAGGKKWARFIPNPMAMAIPFYIGAYFAIDMCVGSLILFIWEKIDKAKADAFGPAVASGLICGDGIWTLPSAILALVGVKPPICMKFLSRGTNAKVDAFLGS
;
A
#
# COMPACT_ATOMS: atom_id res chain seq x y z
N MET A 1 -5.75 -20.38 0.31
CA MET A 1 -6.33 -20.18 -1.05
C MET A 1 -6.17 -18.75 -1.56
N MET A 2 -6.38 -17.71 -0.74
CA MET A 2 -6.39 -16.31 -1.20
C MET A 2 -5.09 -15.85 -1.89
N ASN A 3 -3.91 -16.28 -1.41
CA ASN A 3 -2.63 -15.93 -2.05
C ASN A 3 -2.49 -16.49 -3.48
N ILE A 4 -2.94 -17.72 -3.75
CA ILE A 4 -2.81 -18.32 -5.10
C ILE A 4 -3.68 -17.57 -6.11
N VAL A 5 -4.89 -17.19 -5.69
CA VAL A 5 -5.83 -16.42 -6.53
C VAL A 5 -5.29 -15.02 -6.80
N SER A 6 -4.72 -14.36 -5.78
CA SER A 6 -4.06 -13.05 -5.95
C SER A 6 -2.93 -13.12 -6.97
N THR A 7 -2.00 -14.07 -6.80
CA THR A 7 -0.85 -14.21 -7.71
C THR A 7 -1.27 -14.54 -9.14
N ALA A 8 -2.33 -15.34 -9.33
CA ALA A 8 -2.88 -15.61 -10.66
C ALA A 8 -3.53 -14.36 -11.31
N SER A 9 -4.19 -13.53 -10.50
CA SER A 9 -4.72 -12.23 -10.94
C SER A 9 -3.60 -11.30 -11.36
N ASP A 10 -2.55 -11.17 -10.55
CA ASP A 10 -1.41 -10.28 -10.83
C ASP A 10 -0.71 -10.73 -12.13
N LEU A 11 -0.47 -12.03 -12.29
CA LEU A 11 0.10 -12.59 -13.53
C LEU A 11 -0.77 -12.26 -14.77
N SER A 12 -2.09 -12.30 -14.63
CA SER A 12 -3.01 -11.96 -15.72
C SER A 12 -2.95 -10.46 -16.06
N GLN A 13 -2.78 -9.60 -15.07
CA GLN A 13 -2.59 -8.15 -15.27
C GLN A 13 -1.24 -7.85 -15.91
N ASP A 14 -0.19 -8.55 -15.51
CA ASP A 14 1.15 -8.43 -16.11
C ASP A 14 1.12 -8.82 -17.59
N PHE A 15 0.48 -9.95 -17.94
CA PHE A 15 0.33 -10.34 -19.35
C PHE A 15 -0.46 -9.32 -20.17
N LYS A 16 -1.53 -8.75 -19.60
CA LYS A 16 -2.30 -7.70 -20.27
C LYS A 16 -1.46 -6.43 -20.47
N THR A 17 -0.66 -6.06 -19.47
CA THR A 17 0.27 -4.94 -19.56
C THR A 17 1.34 -5.21 -20.63
N GLY A 18 1.93 -6.40 -20.63
CA GLY A 18 2.89 -6.84 -21.66
C GLY A 18 2.32 -6.79 -23.07
N TYR A 19 1.06 -7.18 -23.25
CA TYR A 19 0.36 -7.05 -24.53
C TYR A 19 0.23 -5.58 -24.96
N LEU A 20 -0.13 -4.69 -24.04
CA LEU A 20 -0.26 -3.25 -24.32
C LEU A 20 1.09 -2.58 -24.61
N THR A 21 2.18 -3.06 -24.00
CA THR A 21 3.54 -2.57 -24.24
C THR A 21 4.26 -3.29 -25.39
N LEU A 22 3.53 -4.11 -26.16
CA LEU A 22 4.07 -4.91 -27.28
C LEU A 22 5.26 -5.78 -26.88
N SER A 23 5.34 -6.15 -25.60
CA SER A 23 6.39 -7.00 -25.04
C SER A 23 6.09 -8.47 -25.30
N SER A 24 7.13 -9.28 -25.52
CA SER A 24 6.90 -10.69 -25.84
C SER A 24 6.35 -11.46 -24.61
N PRO A 25 5.22 -12.18 -24.75
CA PRO A 25 4.60 -12.90 -23.64
C PRO A 25 5.50 -14.02 -23.11
N ARG A 26 6.33 -14.63 -23.98
CA ARG A 26 7.30 -15.64 -23.58
C ARG A 26 8.39 -15.07 -22.67
N SER A 27 8.90 -13.87 -23.00
CA SER A 27 9.91 -13.23 -22.13
C SER A 27 9.30 -12.85 -20.79
N MET A 28 8.08 -12.31 -20.75
CA MET A 28 7.44 -12.00 -19.47
C MET A 28 7.25 -13.25 -18.60
N PHE A 29 6.79 -14.35 -19.18
CA PHE A 29 6.63 -15.60 -18.44
C PHE A 29 7.94 -16.13 -17.86
N VAL A 30 9.02 -16.12 -18.66
CA VAL A 30 10.35 -16.57 -18.22
C VAL A 30 10.89 -15.64 -17.12
N SER A 31 10.74 -14.32 -17.28
CA SER A 31 11.13 -13.34 -16.26
C SER A 31 10.38 -13.56 -14.95
N GLN A 32 9.08 -13.86 -15.00
CA GLN A 32 8.27 -14.14 -13.80
C GLN A 32 8.73 -15.42 -13.09
N LEU A 33 9.03 -16.48 -13.85
CA LEU A 33 9.55 -17.73 -13.29
C LEU A 33 10.89 -17.51 -12.58
N ILE A 34 11.81 -16.79 -13.22
CA ILE A 34 13.12 -16.47 -12.64
C ILE A 34 12.95 -15.59 -11.40
N GLY A 35 12.13 -14.54 -11.49
CA GLY A 35 11.85 -13.63 -10.37
C GLY A 35 11.21 -14.35 -9.19
N THR A 36 10.26 -15.26 -9.45
CA THR A 36 9.63 -16.09 -8.41
C THR A 36 10.65 -17.04 -7.78
N ALA A 37 11.47 -17.72 -8.58
CA ALA A 37 12.50 -18.62 -8.06
C ALA A 37 13.52 -17.89 -7.18
N MET A 38 13.97 -16.71 -7.62
CA MET A 38 14.84 -15.84 -6.82
C MET A 38 14.13 -15.37 -5.54
N GLY A 39 12.87 -14.93 -5.63
CA GLY A 39 12.06 -14.53 -4.48
C GLY A 39 11.90 -15.63 -3.44
N CYS A 40 11.70 -16.88 -3.87
CA CYS A 40 11.61 -18.04 -2.99
C CYS A 40 12.90 -18.29 -2.20
N MET A 41 14.07 -17.92 -2.73
CA MET A 41 15.35 -18.07 -2.04
C MET A 41 15.70 -16.84 -1.21
N ILE A 42 15.56 -15.64 -1.77
CA ILE A 42 15.97 -14.38 -1.14
C ILE A 42 15.06 -14.03 0.02
N SER A 43 13.74 -14.18 -0.14
CA SER A 43 12.77 -13.80 0.90
C SER A 43 12.98 -14.51 2.24
N PRO A 44 13.11 -15.85 2.32
CA PRO A 44 13.37 -16.51 3.60
C PRO A 44 14.76 -16.17 4.16
N CYS A 45 15.78 -16.00 3.30
CA CYS A 45 17.12 -15.62 3.73
C CYS A 45 17.17 -14.25 4.41
N VAL A 46 16.38 -13.28 3.93
CA VAL A 46 16.28 -11.94 4.53
C VAL A 46 15.32 -11.94 5.73
N PHE A 47 14.23 -12.69 5.64
CA PHE A 47 13.22 -12.74 6.70
C PHE A 47 13.73 -13.43 7.97
N TRP A 48 14.56 -14.48 7.83
CA TRP A 48 14.98 -15.29 8.98
C TRP A 48 15.84 -14.53 10.02
N PRO A 49 16.84 -13.72 9.64
CA PRO A 49 17.53 -12.82 10.56
C PRO A 49 16.59 -11.83 11.24
N PHE A 50 15.67 -11.24 10.47
CA PHE A 50 14.71 -10.26 10.98
C PHE A 50 13.79 -10.88 12.03
N PHE A 51 13.28 -12.08 11.74
CA PHE A 51 12.45 -12.86 12.65
C PHE A 51 13.16 -13.24 13.96
N LYS A 52 14.47 -13.53 13.90
CA LYS A 52 15.27 -13.82 15.11
C LYS A 52 15.61 -12.58 15.92
N ALA A 53 15.79 -11.43 15.26
CA ALA A 53 16.21 -10.21 15.91
C ALA A 53 15.07 -9.51 16.66
N PHE A 54 13.86 -9.49 16.10
CA PHE A 54 12.70 -8.84 16.71
C PHE A 54 11.74 -9.88 17.30
N LYS A 55 11.63 -9.93 18.64
CA LYS A 55 10.74 -10.87 19.34
C LYS A 55 9.26 -10.45 19.30
N ASP A 56 8.99 -9.18 19.01
CA ASP A 56 7.68 -8.52 19.00
C ASP A 56 7.14 -8.26 17.57
N LEU A 57 7.76 -8.90 16.58
CA LEU A 57 7.37 -8.85 15.17
C LEU A 57 5.89 -9.22 14.97
N GLY A 58 5.14 -8.32 14.33
CA GLY A 58 3.72 -8.53 14.01
C GLY A 58 2.75 -8.30 15.17
N THR A 59 3.23 -7.96 16.36
CA THR A 59 2.35 -7.61 17.49
C THR A 59 1.77 -6.20 17.34
N PRO A 60 0.50 -5.95 17.69
CA PRO A 60 -0.07 -4.61 17.66
C PRO A 60 0.67 -3.67 18.62
N GLY A 61 1.25 -2.58 18.11
CA GLY A 61 1.97 -1.59 18.92
C GLY A 61 3.49 -1.80 19.01
N SER A 62 4.06 -2.82 18.35
CA SER A 62 5.51 -2.94 18.18
C SER A 62 6.05 -2.02 17.09
N GLN A 63 7.38 -1.98 16.93
CA GLN A 63 8.04 -1.22 15.85
C GLN A 63 7.66 -1.73 14.45
N TYR A 64 7.31 -3.03 14.33
CA TYR A 64 6.96 -3.68 13.07
C TYR A 64 5.60 -4.40 13.20
N PRO A 65 4.48 -3.66 13.22
CA PRO A 65 3.15 -4.25 13.29
C PRO A 65 2.79 -4.94 11.97
N ALA A 66 1.95 -5.98 12.03
CA ALA A 66 1.42 -6.68 10.86
C ALA A 66 -0.05 -6.27 10.63
N PRO A 67 -0.33 -5.11 9.98
CA PRO A 67 -1.70 -4.61 9.82
C PRO A 67 -2.58 -5.58 9.03
N TYR A 68 -2.04 -6.18 7.97
CA TYR A 68 -2.73 -7.19 7.16
C TYR A 68 -3.12 -8.44 7.95
N ALA A 69 -2.30 -8.87 8.92
CA ALA A 69 -2.61 -10.04 9.74
C ALA A 69 -3.88 -9.81 10.58
N THR A 70 -4.06 -8.59 11.09
CA THR A 70 -5.26 -8.21 11.85
C THR A 70 -6.51 -8.27 10.96
N VAL A 71 -6.41 -7.78 9.71
CA VAL A 71 -7.51 -7.82 8.76
C VAL A 71 -7.88 -9.26 8.40
N TYR A 72 -6.90 -10.10 8.07
CA TYR A 72 -7.17 -11.50 7.75
C TYR A 72 -7.77 -12.26 8.93
N ARG A 73 -7.33 -11.97 10.16
CA ARG A 73 -7.94 -12.52 11.37
C ARG A 73 -9.41 -12.11 11.48
N ASN A 74 -9.73 -10.82 11.27
CA ASN A 74 -11.11 -10.35 11.32
C ASN A 74 -11.98 -10.98 10.22
N MET A 75 -11.43 -11.17 9.01
CA MET A 75 -12.11 -11.88 7.92
C MET A 75 -12.37 -13.35 8.27
N ALA A 76 -11.44 -14.02 8.96
CA ALA A 76 -11.64 -15.39 9.41
C ALA A 76 -12.73 -15.48 10.49
N ILE A 77 -12.73 -14.57 11.47
CA ILE A 77 -13.79 -14.48 12.50
C ILE A 77 -15.15 -14.27 11.85
N LEU A 78 -15.25 -13.35 10.88
CA LEU A 78 -16.45 -13.13 10.06
C LEU A 78 -16.93 -14.39 9.33
N GLY A 79 -16.00 -15.20 8.82
CA GLY A 79 -16.33 -16.44 8.14
C GLY A 79 -16.86 -17.54 9.07
N VAL A 80 -16.47 -17.52 10.35
CA VAL A 80 -16.85 -18.55 11.35
C VAL A 80 -18.07 -18.14 12.17
N ASP A 81 -18.05 -16.93 12.75
CA ASP A 81 -19.12 -16.41 13.60
C ASP A 81 -20.26 -15.75 12.80
N GLY A 82 -20.06 -15.63 11.48
CA GLY A 82 -21.01 -15.02 10.56
C GLY A 82 -21.14 -13.51 10.73
N PHE A 83 -22.20 -12.95 10.14
CA PHE A 83 -22.41 -11.50 10.12
C PHE A 83 -22.79 -10.90 11.50
N SER A 84 -23.03 -11.76 12.50
CA SER A 84 -23.38 -11.37 13.87
C SER A 84 -22.22 -10.72 14.63
N SER A 85 -20.97 -10.96 14.20
CA SER A 85 -19.77 -10.36 14.78
C SER A 85 -19.44 -8.95 14.23
N LEU A 86 -20.24 -8.44 13.28
CA LEU A 86 -20.07 -7.08 12.77
C LEU A 86 -20.67 -6.03 13.71
N PRO A 87 -20.05 -4.84 13.82
CA PRO A 87 -20.63 -3.71 14.54
C PRO A 87 -22.05 -3.38 14.05
N LYS A 88 -22.91 -2.92 14.97
CA LYS A 88 -24.26 -2.45 14.64
C LYS A 88 -24.18 -1.42 13.50
N ASN A 89 -25.02 -1.59 12.49
CA ASN A 89 -25.09 -0.79 11.26
C ASN A 89 -23.94 -0.94 10.24
N CYS A 90 -22.95 -1.80 10.46
CA CYS A 90 -21.86 -1.98 9.51
C CYS A 90 -22.35 -2.46 8.13
N LEU A 91 -23.28 -3.42 8.10
CA LEU A 91 -23.87 -3.90 6.84
C LEU A 91 -24.65 -2.82 6.07
N TYR A 92 -25.44 -2.00 6.77
CA TYR A 92 -26.16 -0.90 6.14
C TYR A 92 -25.21 0.13 5.52
N LEU A 93 -24.11 0.45 6.21
CA LEU A 93 -23.06 1.30 5.68
C LEU A 93 -22.34 0.66 4.49
N CYS A 94 -22.01 -0.64 4.56
CA CYS A 94 -21.40 -1.37 3.46
C CYS A 94 -22.28 -1.36 2.21
N TYR A 95 -23.57 -1.67 2.33
CA TYR A 95 -24.50 -1.61 1.20
C TYR A 95 -24.68 -0.18 0.68
N GLY A 96 -24.75 0.81 1.57
CA GLY A 96 -24.82 2.23 1.20
C GLY A 96 -23.60 2.69 0.41
N PHE A 97 -22.39 2.41 0.90
CA PHE A 97 -21.15 2.76 0.21
C PHE A 97 -20.96 1.98 -1.08
N PHE A 98 -21.35 0.70 -1.11
CA PHE A 98 -21.30 -0.13 -2.31
C PHE A 98 -22.25 0.43 -3.40
N GLY A 99 -23.49 0.77 -3.04
CA GLY A 99 -24.44 1.42 -3.94
C GLY A 99 -23.93 2.79 -4.41
N ALA A 100 -23.38 3.59 -3.51
CA ALA A 100 -22.78 4.88 -3.87
C ALA A 100 -21.55 4.75 -4.78
N ALA A 101 -20.75 3.68 -4.62
CA ALA A 101 -19.61 3.41 -5.49
C ALA A 101 -20.06 2.98 -6.90
N ILE A 102 -21.07 2.11 -7.00
CA ILE A 102 -21.68 1.75 -8.29
C ILE A 102 -22.25 2.98 -8.97
N LEU A 103 -23.04 3.79 -8.26
CA LEU A 103 -23.63 5.00 -8.81
C LEU A 103 -22.56 5.99 -9.29
N LYS A 104 -21.50 6.21 -8.50
CA LYS A 104 -20.37 7.07 -8.90
C LYS A 104 -19.67 6.56 -10.17
N ASN A 105 -19.43 5.26 -10.28
CA ASN A 105 -18.84 4.67 -11.49
C ASN A 105 -19.77 4.81 -12.70
N LEU A 106 -21.07 4.56 -12.54
CA LEU A 106 -22.05 4.73 -13.62
C LEU A 106 -22.16 6.19 -14.08
N ILE A 107 -22.17 7.15 -13.16
CA ILE A 107 -22.17 8.58 -13.49
C ILE A 107 -20.88 8.96 -14.23
N LYS A 108 -19.74 8.39 -13.83
CA LYS A 108 -18.46 8.61 -14.50
C LYS A 108 -18.47 8.07 -15.93
N ASP A 109 -19.01 6.87 -16.15
CA ASP A 109 -19.09 6.26 -17.48
C ASP A 109 -20.11 6.96 -18.38
N ALA A 110 -21.23 7.44 -17.83
CA ALA A 110 -22.28 8.15 -18.57
C ALA A 110 -21.97 9.64 -18.83
N GLY A 111 -21.22 10.32 -17.95
CA GLY A 111 -20.99 11.78 -17.97
C GLY A 111 -20.02 12.29 -19.06
N GLY A 112 -19.44 11.40 -19.86
CA GLY A 112 -18.45 11.73 -20.88
C GLY A 112 -17.10 12.22 -20.30
N LYS A 113 -16.05 12.25 -21.15
CA LYS A 113 -14.66 12.51 -20.73
C LYS A 113 -14.44 13.82 -19.96
N LYS A 114 -15.28 14.85 -20.15
CA LYS A 114 -15.13 16.15 -19.50
C LYS A 114 -15.59 16.14 -18.04
N TRP A 115 -16.70 15.47 -17.72
CA TRP A 115 -17.21 15.36 -16.35
C TRP A 115 -16.54 14.22 -15.58
N ALA A 116 -16.15 13.15 -16.27
CA ALA A 116 -15.44 12.01 -15.69
C ALA A 116 -14.12 12.38 -14.99
N ARG A 117 -13.47 13.49 -15.39
CA ARG A 117 -12.22 13.98 -14.78
C ARG A 117 -12.43 14.49 -13.34
N PHE A 118 -13.62 14.97 -13.00
CA PHE A 118 -13.91 15.56 -11.69
C PHE A 118 -14.51 14.56 -10.69
N ILE A 119 -14.86 13.35 -11.15
CA ILE A 119 -15.48 12.34 -10.29
C ILE A 119 -14.37 11.51 -9.63
N PRO A 120 -14.30 11.49 -8.28
CA PRO A 120 -13.27 10.75 -7.57
C PRO A 120 -13.46 9.24 -7.75
N ASN A 121 -12.35 8.52 -7.95
CA ASN A 121 -12.37 7.07 -8.06
C ASN A 121 -12.56 6.43 -6.67
N PRO A 122 -13.66 5.69 -6.43
CA PRO A 122 -13.90 5.02 -5.15
C PRO A 122 -12.76 4.10 -4.71
N MET A 123 -12.10 3.43 -5.67
CA MET A 123 -10.95 2.56 -5.38
C MET A 123 -9.78 3.34 -4.82
N ALA A 124 -9.42 4.46 -5.46
CA ALA A 124 -8.31 5.31 -5.00
C ALA A 124 -8.59 5.92 -3.61
N MET A 125 -9.86 6.23 -3.33
CA MET A 125 -10.26 6.75 -2.02
C MET A 125 -10.15 5.71 -0.90
N ALA A 126 -10.33 4.42 -1.21
CA ALA A 126 -10.35 3.35 -0.19
C ALA A 126 -8.95 2.99 0.34
N ILE A 127 -7.90 3.16 -0.46
CA ILE A 127 -6.53 2.70 -0.12
C ILE A 127 -5.99 3.35 1.17
N PRO A 128 -6.08 4.68 1.38
CA PRO A 128 -5.55 5.29 2.60
C PRO A 128 -6.34 4.93 3.86
N PHE A 129 -7.63 4.59 3.74
CA PHE A 129 -8.41 4.09 4.89
C PHE A 129 -7.93 2.72 5.36
N TYR A 130 -7.31 1.94 4.47
CA TYR A 130 -6.82 0.61 4.77
C TYR A 130 -5.37 0.63 5.30
N ILE A 131 -4.50 1.43 4.66
CA ILE A 131 -3.06 1.44 4.94
C ILE A 131 -2.69 2.48 6.01
N GLY A 132 -3.30 3.67 5.95
CA GLY A 132 -3.03 4.77 6.86
C GLY A 132 -3.03 6.14 6.17
N ALA A 133 -3.11 7.20 6.98
CA ALA A 133 -3.16 8.57 6.50
C ALA A 133 -1.88 9.03 5.80
N TYR A 134 -0.72 8.44 6.12
CA TYR A 134 0.55 8.75 5.44
C TYR A 134 0.45 8.50 3.94
N PHE A 135 -0.21 7.40 3.55
CA PHE A 135 -0.40 7.04 2.14
C PHE A 135 -1.28 8.07 1.40
N ALA A 136 -2.25 8.70 2.08
CA ALA A 136 -3.04 9.79 1.49
C ALA A 136 -2.17 11.02 1.16
N ILE A 137 -1.21 11.34 2.04
CA ILE A 137 -0.27 12.46 1.85
C ILE A 137 0.62 12.15 0.66
N ASP A 138 1.19 10.94 0.59
CA ASP A 138 2.06 10.52 -0.51
C ASP A 138 1.31 10.54 -1.86
N MET A 139 0.08 10.04 -1.90
CA MET A 139 -0.77 10.11 -3.10
C MET A 139 -1.07 11.56 -3.51
N CYS A 140 -1.30 12.46 -2.54
CA CYS A 140 -1.56 13.87 -2.81
C CYS A 140 -0.34 14.57 -3.42
N VAL A 141 0.84 14.37 -2.82
CA VAL A 141 2.11 14.92 -3.30
C VAL A 141 2.44 14.35 -4.69
N GLY A 142 2.34 13.04 -4.88
CA GLY A 142 2.58 12.40 -6.18
C GLY A 142 1.63 12.91 -7.28
N SER A 143 0.34 13.08 -6.94
CA SER A 143 -0.65 13.63 -7.88
C SER A 143 -0.38 15.10 -8.21
N LEU A 144 0.09 15.90 -7.26
CA LEU A 144 0.46 17.30 -7.49
C LEU A 144 1.67 17.41 -8.42
N ILE A 145 2.70 16.59 -8.22
CA ILE A 145 3.87 16.53 -9.10
C ILE A 145 3.44 16.18 -10.53
N LEU A 146 2.61 15.14 -10.69
CA LEU A 146 2.10 14.74 -12.00
C LEU A 146 1.25 15.84 -12.64
N PHE A 147 0.40 16.52 -11.86
CA PHE A 147 -0.43 17.62 -12.36
C PHE A 147 0.38 18.81 -12.86
N ILE A 148 1.44 19.20 -12.13
CA ILE A 148 2.36 20.27 -12.57
C ILE A 148 3.08 19.83 -13.84
N TRP A 149 3.52 18.57 -13.91
CA TRP A 149 4.19 18.06 -15.09
C TRP A 149 3.28 18.01 -16.33
N GLU A 150 2.03 17.57 -16.18
CA GLU A 150 1.00 17.60 -17.24
C GLU A 150 0.75 19.02 -17.77
N LYS A 151 0.87 20.05 -16.90
CA LYS A 151 0.70 21.46 -17.29
C LYS A 151 1.87 22.01 -18.09
N ILE A 152 3.07 21.48 -17.88
CA ILE A 152 4.30 21.91 -18.58
C ILE A 152 4.45 21.15 -19.89
N ASP A 153 4.39 19.81 -19.85
CA ASP A 153 4.57 18.94 -21.00
C ASP A 153 3.71 17.68 -20.85
N LYS A 154 2.51 17.75 -21.43
CA LYS A 154 1.54 16.65 -21.37
C LYS A 154 2.04 15.38 -22.05
N ALA A 155 2.76 15.50 -23.17
CA ALA A 155 3.21 14.33 -23.93
C ALA A 155 4.26 13.53 -23.15
N LYS A 156 5.19 14.22 -22.48
CA LYS A 156 6.18 13.56 -21.63
C LYS A 156 5.57 13.02 -20.33
N ALA A 157 4.65 13.76 -19.71
CA ALA A 157 3.98 13.31 -18.50
C ALA A 157 3.19 12.01 -18.74
N ASP A 158 2.44 11.93 -19.85
CA ASP A 158 1.67 10.72 -20.20
C ASP A 158 2.58 9.52 -20.52
N ALA A 159 3.75 9.75 -21.12
CA ALA A 159 4.69 8.69 -21.51
C ALA A 159 5.58 8.19 -20.36
N PHE A 160 6.12 9.11 -19.55
CA PHE A 160 7.12 8.79 -18.52
C PHE A 160 6.57 8.82 -17.09
N GLY A 161 5.35 9.32 -16.88
CA GLY A 161 4.69 9.35 -15.58
C GLY A 161 4.70 7.99 -14.86
N PRO A 162 4.22 6.90 -15.50
CA PRO A 162 4.25 5.57 -14.90
C PRO A 162 5.67 5.08 -14.57
N ALA A 163 6.67 5.41 -15.39
CA ALA A 163 8.06 5.01 -15.18
C ALA A 163 8.71 5.75 -14.00
N VAL A 164 8.42 7.05 -13.84
CA VAL A 164 8.90 7.82 -12.68
C VAL A 164 8.21 7.35 -11.40
N ALA A 165 6.89 7.12 -11.45
CA ALA A 165 6.14 6.62 -10.30
C ALA A 165 6.64 5.24 -9.84
N SER A 166 6.88 4.29 -10.76
CA SER A 166 7.45 2.99 -10.41
C SER A 166 8.87 3.12 -9.86
N GLY A 167 9.67 4.05 -10.37
CA GLY A 167 11.00 4.37 -9.85
C GLY A 167 10.95 4.88 -8.40
N LEU A 168 10.01 5.76 -8.05
CA LEU A 168 9.84 6.25 -6.69
C LEU A 168 9.39 5.14 -5.72
N ILE A 169 8.47 4.27 -6.15
CA ILE A 169 8.03 3.10 -5.35
C ILE A 169 9.20 2.13 -5.13
N CYS A 170 9.97 1.84 -6.18
CA CYS A 170 11.15 0.99 -6.08
C CYS A 170 12.22 1.62 -5.16
N GLY A 171 12.41 2.93 -5.26
CA GLY A 171 13.33 3.69 -4.40
C GLY A 171 12.98 3.59 -2.91
N ASP A 172 11.69 3.71 -2.58
CA ASP A 172 11.19 3.52 -1.21
C ASP A 172 11.47 2.09 -0.70
N GLY A 173 11.24 1.09 -1.56
CA GLY A 173 11.59 -0.30 -1.28
C GLY A 173 13.09 -0.51 -1.03
N ILE A 174 13.96 0.12 -1.82
CA ILE A 174 15.42 0.05 -1.63
C ILE A 174 15.81 0.67 -0.28
N TRP A 175 15.20 1.78 0.13
CA TRP A 175 15.49 2.44 1.42
C TRP A 175 15.07 1.61 2.64
N THR A 176 14.10 0.71 2.47
CA THR A 176 13.64 -0.19 3.53
C THR A 176 14.75 -1.16 3.98
N LEU A 177 15.67 -1.56 3.09
CA LEU A 177 16.77 -2.47 3.42
C LEU A 177 17.83 -1.83 4.34
N PRO A 178 18.44 -0.67 4.01
CA PRO A 178 19.36 0.01 4.91
C PRO A 178 18.71 0.40 6.23
N SER A 179 17.46 0.86 6.23
CA SER A 179 16.75 1.22 7.47
C SER A 179 16.54 0.00 8.36
N ALA A 180 16.21 -1.17 7.80
CA ALA A 180 16.15 -2.42 8.56
C ALA A 180 17.53 -2.82 9.12
N ILE A 181 18.62 -2.66 8.35
CA ILE A 181 19.99 -2.91 8.85
C ILE A 181 20.34 -1.95 9.99
N LEU A 182 20.06 -0.66 9.86
CA LEU A 182 20.30 0.33 10.90
C LEU A 182 19.51 0.02 12.18
N ALA A 183 18.26 -0.44 12.05
CA ALA A 183 17.44 -0.90 13.16
C ALA A 183 18.03 -2.15 13.84
N LEU A 184 18.54 -3.10 13.06
CA LEU A 184 19.21 -4.30 13.58
C LEU A 184 20.52 -4.00 14.32
N VAL A 185 21.28 -3.00 13.85
CA VAL A 185 22.54 -2.54 14.48
C VAL A 185 22.27 -1.66 15.71
N GLY A 186 21.02 -1.29 15.97
CA GLY A 186 20.64 -0.47 17.13
C GLY A 186 21.12 0.97 17.04
N VAL A 187 21.33 1.49 15.83
CA VAL A 187 21.73 2.88 15.61
C VAL A 187 20.60 3.78 16.08
N LYS A 188 20.85 4.57 17.13
CA LYS A 188 19.88 5.55 17.61
C LYS A 188 19.65 6.60 16.52
N PRO A 189 18.40 6.86 16.10
CA PRO A 189 18.13 7.88 15.11
C PRO A 189 18.61 9.24 15.66
N PRO A 190 19.33 10.04 14.85
CA PRO A 190 19.87 11.33 15.29
C PRO A 190 18.79 12.35 15.65
N ILE A 191 17.55 12.12 15.20
CA ILE A 191 16.38 12.97 15.47
C ILE A 191 15.23 12.05 15.87
N CYS A 192 14.72 12.22 17.10
CA CYS A 192 13.50 11.55 17.56
C CYS A 192 12.37 12.59 17.60
N MET A 193 11.47 12.56 16.61
CA MET A 193 10.29 13.43 16.61
C MET A 193 9.12 12.70 17.29
N LYS A 194 8.65 13.27 18.40
CA LYS A 194 7.47 12.79 19.14
C LYS A 194 6.28 13.73 18.91
N PHE A 195 5.25 13.22 18.27
CA PHE A 195 3.98 13.93 18.10
C PHE A 195 3.05 13.64 19.27
N LEU A 196 3.42 14.12 20.46
CA LEU A 196 2.58 14.07 21.65
C LEU A 196 1.90 15.42 21.88
N SER A 197 0.75 15.40 22.57
CA SER A 197 0.14 16.65 23.05
C SER A 197 1.14 17.42 23.92
N ARG A 198 1.10 18.75 23.90
CA ARG A 198 2.08 19.61 24.60
C ARG A 198 2.27 19.22 26.07
N GLY A 199 1.18 18.87 26.76
CA GLY A 199 1.21 18.44 28.16
C GLY A 199 1.83 17.06 28.37
N THR A 200 1.66 16.14 27.41
CA THR A 200 2.29 14.82 27.45
C THR A 200 3.77 14.90 27.09
N ASN A 201 4.15 15.73 26.11
CA ASN A 201 5.56 15.97 25.77
C ASN A 201 6.33 16.55 26.97
N ALA A 202 5.76 17.55 27.67
CA ALA A 202 6.40 18.11 28.86
C ALA A 202 6.64 17.06 29.98
N LYS A 203 5.71 16.12 30.18
CA LYS A 203 5.87 15.02 31.13
C LYS A 203 6.93 14.00 30.68
N VAL A 204 6.98 13.71 29.39
CA VAL A 204 7.95 12.77 28.82
C VAL A 204 9.36 13.36 28.80
N ASP A 205 9.50 14.65 28.52
CA ASP A 205 10.79 15.35 28.60
C ASP A 205 11.28 15.47 30.04
N ALA A 206 10.38 15.73 30.99
CA ALA A 206 10.72 15.70 32.43
C ALA A 206 11.15 14.31 32.91
N PHE A 207 10.54 13.24 32.37
CA PHE A 207 10.88 11.86 32.72
C PHE A 207 12.18 11.36 32.06
N LEU A 208 12.52 11.87 30.88
CA LEU A 208 13.75 11.50 30.17
C LEU A 208 14.96 12.38 30.55
N GLY A 209 14.71 13.54 31.17
CA GLY A 209 15.73 14.43 31.72
C GLY A 209 16.12 14.13 33.18
N SER A 210 15.47 13.15 33.83
CA SER A 210 15.84 12.59 35.13
C SER A 210 16.55 11.24 34.98
#